data_AF-A0A2J7QUJ4-F1
#
_entry.id   AF-A0A2J7QUJ4-F1
#
_cell.length_a   1.000
_cell.length_b   1.000
_cell.length_c   1.000
_cell.angle_alpha   90.00
_cell.angle_beta   90.00
_cell.angle_gamma   90.00
#
_symmetry.space_group_name_H-M   'P 1'
#
loop_
_entity.id
_entity.type
_entity.pdbx_description
1 polymer ?
#
loop_
_entity_poly.entity_id
_entity_poly.type
_entity_poly.pdbx_seq_one_letter_code
_entity_poly.pdbx_strand_id
1 'polypeptide(L)'
;MPSLRTYSALWRQSLARFPRPLLVQKIQTEAVAASEKKRKSGKMVGKLTPEERTSKLDPLLSNGWSVVDARDAIYKEFLFTNFNQAFGFMTQVALKAEKMDHHPEWFNVYNKVQVTLSSHDVNGLSTRDVQLASFMDTVAKSLIPTKD
;
A
#
# COMPACT_ATOMS: atom_id res chain seq x y z
N MET A 1 -28.67 24.95 3.96
CA MET A 1 -27.40 24.91 4.71
C MET A 1 -26.25 24.66 3.75
N PRO A 2 -25.46 25.67 3.36
CA PRO A 2 -24.35 25.48 2.42
C PRO A 2 -23.02 25.20 3.16
N SER A 3 -22.22 24.34 2.53
CA SER A 3 -20.98 23.73 3.00
C SER A 3 -19.79 24.69 3.19
N LEU A 4 -18.83 24.25 4.02
CA LEU A 4 -17.56 24.86 4.46
C LEU A 4 -16.54 25.26 3.35
N ARG A 5 -16.98 25.60 2.13
CA ARG A 5 -16.10 26.04 1.02
C ARG A 5 -16.00 27.55 0.83
N THR A 6 -16.66 28.37 1.65
CA THR A 6 -16.73 29.83 1.43
C THR A 6 -15.83 30.69 2.32
N TYR A 7 -15.05 30.12 3.26
CA TYR A 7 -14.19 30.93 4.14
C TYR A 7 -12.73 31.11 3.69
N SER A 8 -12.28 30.52 2.57
CA SER A 8 -10.87 30.62 2.16
C SER A 8 -10.56 31.71 1.11
N ALA A 9 -11.49 32.61 0.79
CA ALA A 9 -11.36 33.52 -0.36
C ALA A 9 -11.07 34.99 0.00
N LEU A 10 -11.15 35.42 1.26
CA LEU A 10 -11.01 36.86 1.60
C LEU A 10 -9.82 37.24 2.50
N TRP A 11 -8.98 36.29 2.94
CA TRP A 11 -7.73 36.60 3.65
C TRP A 11 -6.46 36.56 2.77
N ARG A 12 -6.58 36.26 1.46
CA ARG A 12 -5.42 36.25 0.54
C ARG A 12 -5.18 37.57 -0.20
N GLN A 13 -6.05 38.57 -0.07
CA GLN A 13 -5.87 39.87 -0.74
C GLN A 13 -5.39 41.00 0.19
N SER A 14 -5.10 40.73 1.46
CA SER A 14 -4.61 41.76 2.41
C SER A 14 -3.31 41.40 3.12
N LEU A 15 -2.41 40.65 2.45
CA LEU A 15 -1.02 40.45 2.91
C LEU A 15 0.02 40.61 1.79
N ALA A 16 -0.37 41.16 0.63
CA ALA A 16 0.55 41.42 -0.47
C ALA A 16 1.34 42.74 -0.33
N ARG A 17 1.20 43.47 0.79
CA ARG A 17 1.74 44.84 0.94
C ARG A 17 2.74 45.05 2.09
N PHE A 18 3.13 44.00 2.78
CA PHE A 18 4.20 44.06 3.77
C PHE A 18 5.28 43.04 3.43
N PRO A 19 6.57 43.43 3.39
CA PRO A 19 7.65 42.46 3.20
C PRO A 19 7.57 41.43 4.32
N ARG A 20 7.44 40.16 3.97
CA ARG A 20 7.49 39.07 4.96
C ARG A 20 8.82 39.20 5.72
N PRO A 21 8.82 39.15 7.06
CA PRO A 21 10.06 39.17 7.83
C PRO A 21 10.98 38.05 7.32
N LEU A 22 12.27 38.35 7.13
CA LEU A 22 13.25 37.41 6.60
C LEU A 22 13.26 36.08 7.37
N LEU A 23 12.94 36.11 8.66
CA LEU A 23 12.80 34.94 9.52
C LEU A 23 11.66 34.00 9.09
N VAL A 24 10.51 34.53 8.67
CA VAL A 24 9.36 33.74 8.22
C VAL A 24 9.63 33.14 6.84
N GLN A 25 10.31 33.88 5.96
CA GLN A 25 10.75 33.34 4.67
C GLN A 25 11.72 32.19 4.85
N LYS A 26 12.71 32.34 5.74
CA LYS A 26 13.74 31.32 6.02
C LYS A 26 13.14 30.03 6.60
N ILE A 27 12.21 30.14 7.56
CA ILE A 27 11.51 28.97 8.13
C ILE A 27 10.69 28.24 7.05
N GLN A 28 10.01 28.99 6.17
CA GLN A 28 9.21 28.39 5.09
C GLN A 28 10.09 27.64 4.09
N THR A 29 11.22 28.21 3.66
CA THR A 29 12.15 27.54 2.74
C THR A 29 12.84 26.34 3.38
N GLU A 30 13.24 26.43 4.64
CA GLU A 30 13.84 25.32 5.37
C GLU A 30 12.86 24.15 5.58
N ALA A 31 11.59 24.45 5.89
CA ALA A 31 10.54 23.43 6.04
C ALA A 31 10.20 22.75 4.70
N VAL A 32 10.16 23.51 3.60
CA VAL A 32 9.95 22.97 2.25
C VAL A 32 11.15 22.11 1.82
N ALA A 33 12.37 22.59 2.03
CA ALA A 33 13.59 21.85 1.72
C ALA A 33 13.72 20.57 2.57
N ALA A 34 13.36 20.62 3.86
CA ALA A 34 13.34 19.46 4.74
C ALA A 34 12.27 18.43 4.32
N SER A 35 11.10 18.90 3.90
CA SER A 35 10.03 18.06 3.31
C SER A 35 10.48 17.39 2.02
N GLU A 36 11.12 18.12 1.11
CA GLU A 36 11.69 17.59 -0.13
C GLU A 36 12.85 16.62 0.12
N LYS A 37 13.73 16.93 1.07
CA LYS A 37 14.83 16.05 1.47
C LYS A 37 14.32 14.76 2.13
N LYS A 38 13.25 14.85 2.92
CA LYS A 38 12.54 13.67 3.47
C LYS A 38 11.87 12.84 2.37
N ARG A 39 11.29 13.47 1.35
CA ARG A 39 10.76 12.79 0.15
C ARG A 39 11.86 12.12 -0.69
N LYS A 40 13.06 12.71 -0.77
CA LYS A 40 14.22 12.15 -1.52
C LYS A 40 15.03 11.11 -0.73
N SER A 41 14.97 11.12 0.59
CA SER A 41 15.71 10.20 1.48
C SER A 41 14.95 8.88 1.76
N GLY A 42 13.67 8.80 1.40
CA GLY A 42 12.96 7.52 1.37
C GLY A 42 13.61 6.63 0.32
N LYS A 43 14.33 5.60 0.75
CA LYS A 43 14.91 4.56 -0.12
C LYS A 43 13.83 4.13 -1.11
N MET A 44 13.98 4.47 -2.39
CA MET A 44 13.03 4.06 -3.42
C MET A 44 12.93 2.53 -3.33
N VAL A 45 11.72 2.03 -3.07
CA VAL A 45 11.48 0.60 -2.95
C VAL A 45 11.59 0.04 -4.37
N GLY A 46 12.77 -0.49 -4.69
CA GLY A 46 13.07 -1.07 -5.99
C GLY A 46 12.46 -2.46 -6.16
N LYS A 47 12.58 -2.95 -7.39
CA LYS A 47 12.32 -4.34 -7.76
C LYS A 47 13.22 -5.28 -6.94
N LEU A 48 12.68 -6.41 -6.49
CA LEU A 48 13.44 -7.41 -5.73
C LEU A 48 14.61 -7.95 -6.56
N THR A 49 15.80 -8.00 -5.95
CA THR A 49 16.97 -8.65 -6.54
C THR A 49 16.81 -10.18 -6.56
N PRO A 50 17.58 -10.92 -7.37
CA PRO A 50 17.55 -12.38 -7.37
C PRO A 50 17.76 -12.98 -5.97
N GLU A 51 18.68 -12.44 -5.18
CA GLU A 51 19.00 -12.91 -3.82
C GLU A 51 17.85 -12.61 -2.83
N GLU A 52 17.22 -11.44 -2.97
CA GLU A 52 16.04 -11.08 -2.18
C GLU A 52 14.84 -11.96 -2.53
N ARG A 53 14.69 -12.38 -3.79
CA ARG A 53 13.60 -13.26 -4.21
C ARG A 53 13.66 -14.60 -3.52
N THR A 54 14.82 -15.25 -3.50
CA THR A 54 14.99 -16.53 -2.79
C THR A 54 14.58 -16.37 -1.33
N SER A 55 15.21 -15.44 -0.61
CA SER A 55 14.94 -15.29 0.83
C SER A 55 13.52 -14.83 1.18
N LYS A 56 12.87 -14.00 0.34
CA LYS A 56 11.56 -13.40 0.66
C LYS A 56 10.37 -14.14 0.05
N LEU A 57 10.55 -14.82 -1.08
CA LEU A 57 9.46 -15.54 -1.74
C LEU A 57 9.34 -16.98 -1.25
N ASP A 58 10.44 -17.66 -0.89
CA ASP A 58 10.39 -19.05 -0.44
C ASP A 58 9.36 -19.33 0.67
N PRO A 59 9.20 -18.46 1.70
CA PRO A 59 8.16 -18.64 2.71
C PRO A 59 6.74 -18.51 2.15
N LEU A 60 6.53 -17.60 1.20
CA LEU A 60 5.23 -17.40 0.54
C LEU A 60 4.90 -18.57 -0.38
N LEU A 61 5.88 -19.04 -1.15
CA LEU A 61 5.73 -20.18 -2.06
C LEU A 61 5.40 -21.46 -1.27
N SER A 62 6.06 -21.67 -0.14
CA SER A 62 5.75 -22.76 0.79
C SER A 62 4.36 -22.67 1.40
N ASN A 63 3.77 -21.47 1.39
CA ASN A 63 2.41 -21.21 1.89
C ASN A 63 1.39 -21.08 0.75
N GLY A 64 1.65 -21.66 -0.42
CA GLY A 64 0.68 -21.78 -1.51
C GLY A 64 0.56 -20.55 -2.42
N TRP A 65 1.46 -19.57 -2.30
CA TRP A 65 1.64 -18.59 -3.36
C TRP A 65 2.40 -19.21 -4.54
N SER A 66 2.19 -18.73 -5.75
CA SER A 66 2.92 -19.12 -6.94
C SER A 66 3.41 -17.89 -7.71
N VAL A 67 4.45 -18.04 -8.50
CA VAL A 67 4.86 -17.02 -9.48
C VAL A 67 3.94 -17.13 -10.69
N VAL A 68 3.49 -15.98 -11.21
CA VAL A 68 2.64 -15.93 -12.41
C VAL A 68 3.51 -16.14 -13.65
N ASP A 69 3.05 -16.98 -14.57
CA ASP A 69 3.77 -17.17 -15.84
C ASP A 69 3.72 -15.90 -16.70
N ALA A 70 4.82 -15.60 -17.39
CA ALA A 70 5.00 -14.42 -18.24
C ALA A 70 4.78 -13.03 -17.59
N ARG A 71 4.56 -12.95 -16.26
CA ARG A 71 4.41 -11.69 -15.52
C ARG A 71 5.17 -11.75 -14.21
N ASP A 72 5.92 -10.69 -13.91
CA ASP A 72 6.64 -10.59 -12.63
C ASP A 72 5.69 -10.22 -11.48
N ALA A 73 4.95 -11.23 -11.03
CA ALA A 73 3.89 -11.15 -10.03
C ALA A 73 3.81 -12.47 -9.25
N ILE A 74 3.17 -12.41 -8.08
CA ILE A 74 2.78 -13.61 -7.32
C ILE A 74 1.27 -13.72 -7.27
N TYR A 75 0.78 -14.96 -7.16
CA TYR A 75 -0.63 -15.29 -7.14
C TYR A 75 -0.96 -16.26 -6.00
N LYS A 76 -2.15 -16.14 -5.42
CA LYS A 76 -2.72 -17.13 -4.51
C LYS A 76 -4.24 -17.11 -4.56
N GLU A 77 -4.85 -18.28 -4.40
CA GLU A 77 -6.28 -18.42 -4.15
C GLU A 77 -6.53 -18.70 -2.67
N PHE A 78 -7.36 -17.87 -2.03
CA PHE A 78 -7.83 -18.06 -0.67
C PHE A 78 -9.24 -18.64 -0.70
N LEU A 79 -9.47 -19.71 0.07
CA LEU A 79 -10.76 -20.37 0.21
C LEU A 79 -11.25 -20.27 1.65
N PHE A 80 -12.45 -19.71 1.82
CA PHE A 80 -13.10 -19.49 3.11
C PHE A 80 -14.34 -20.38 3.27
N THR A 81 -14.95 -20.40 4.46
CA THR A 81 -16.19 -21.17 4.67
C THR A 81 -17.39 -20.56 3.93
N ASN A 82 -17.46 -19.23 3.84
CA ASN A 82 -18.58 -18.51 3.24
C ASN A 82 -18.16 -17.10 2.79
N PHE A 83 -19.08 -16.38 2.16
CA PHE A 83 -18.84 -15.01 1.68
C PHE A 83 -18.52 -14.02 2.81
N ASN A 84 -19.14 -14.14 3.99
CA ASN A 84 -18.88 -13.20 5.10
C ASN A 84 -17.42 -13.27 5.57
N GLN A 85 -16.84 -14.47 5.66
CA GLN A 85 -15.42 -14.62 5.98
C GLN A 85 -14.52 -14.07 4.85
N ALA A 86 -14.84 -14.38 3.59
CA ALA A 86 -14.08 -13.88 2.44
C ALA A 86 -14.08 -12.34 2.40
N PHE A 87 -15.23 -11.71 2.59
CA PHE A 87 -15.35 -10.26 2.59
C PHE A 87 -14.75 -9.61 3.83
N GLY A 88 -14.78 -10.30 4.98
CA GLY A 88 -14.05 -9.90 6.19
C GLY A 88 -12.53 -9.88 5.98
N PHE A 89 -11.98 -10.90 5.31
CA PHE A 89 -10.60 -10.93 4.85
C PHE A 89 -10.29 -9.75 3.92
N MET A 90 -11.11 -9.55 2.88
CA MET A 90 -10.94 -8.47 1.92
C MET A 90 -10.96 -7.09 2.61
N THR A 91 -11.85 -6.87 3.57
CA THR A 91 -11.93 -5.61 4.32
C THR A 91 -10.64 -5.31 5.07
N GLN A 92 -10.09 -6.29 5.79
CA GLN A 92 -8.83 -6.10 6.53
C GLN A 92 -7.65 -5.85 5.59
N VAL A 93 -7.60 -6.56 4.45
CA VAL A 93 -6.60 -6.36 3.41
C VAL A 93 -6.70 -4.96 2.81
N ALA A 94 -7.90 -4.46 2.51
CA ALA A 94 -8.11 -3.13 1.97
C ALA A 94 -7.57 -2.03 2.93
N LEU A 95 -7.83 -2.15 4.23
CA LEU A 95 -7.28 -1.22 5.22
C LEU A 95 -5.75 -1.24 5.28
N LYS A 96 -5.15 -2.42 5.14
CA LYS A 96 -3.69 -2.56 5.10
C LYS A 96 -3.10 -2.00 3.80
N ALA A 97 -3.74 -2.25 2.68
CA ALA A 97 -3.37 -1.76 1.36
C ALA A 97 -3.34 -0.22 1.33
N GLU A 98 -4.40 0.43 1.84
CA GLU A 98 -4.45 1.90 1.97
C GLU A 98 -3.33 2.45 2.84
N LYS A 99 -3.05 1.81 3.99
CA LYS A 99 -1.94 2.22 4.86
C LYS A 99 -0.56 2.08 4.19
N MET A 100 -0.42 1.12 3.28
CA MET A 100 0.83 0.85 2.57
C MET A 100 0.95 1.63 1.26
N ASP A 101 -0.13 2.27 0.79
CA ASP A 101 -0.25 2.78 -0.58
C ASP A 101 0.16 1.72 -1.61
N HIS A 102 -0.37 0.50 -1.42
CA HIS A 102 -0.08 -0.67 -2.26
C HIS A 102 -1.30 -1.57 -2.35
N HIS A 103 -1.92 -1.64 -3.53
CA HIS A 103 -3.22 -2.28 -3.73
C HIS A 103 -3.09 -3.62 -4.46
N PRO A 104 -3.87 -4.64 -4.07
CA PRO A 104 -3.90 -5.90 -4.79
C PRO A 104 -4.74 -5.82 -6.07
N GLU A 105 -4.43 -6.69 -7.02
CA GLU A 105 -5.39 -7.11 -8.04
C GLU A 105 -6.10 -8.36 -7.53
N TRP A 106 -7.44 -8.37 -7.51
CA TRP A 106 -8.17 -9.54 -7.04
C TRP A 106 -9.50 -9.77 -7.74
N PHE A 107 -9.97 -11.01 -7.66
CA PHE A 107 -11.28 -11.45 -8.13
C PHE A 107 -11.93 -12.29 -7.02
N ASN A 108 -13.20 -12.01 -6.71
CA ASN A 108 -13.94 -12.72 -5.67
C ASN A 108 -15.24 -13.31 -6.23
N VAL A 109 -15.47 -14.58 -5.91
CA VAL A 109 -16.75 -15.26 -6.11
C VAL A 109 -17.10 -16.01 -4.84
N TYR A 110 -18.12 -15.54 -4.13
CA TYR A 110 -18.57 -16.13 -2.86
C TYR A 110 -17.41 -16.31 -1.86
N ASN A 111 -17.05 -17.55 -1.52
CA ASN A 111 -16.04 -17.87 -0.53
C ASN A 111 -14.61 -17.97 -1.10
N LYS A 112 -14.41 -17.66 -2.38
CA LYS A 112 -13.11 -17.73 -3.06
C LYS A 112 -12.59 -16.34 -3.39
N VAL A 113 -11.35 -16.04 -3.01
CA VAL A 113 -10.65 -14.79 -3.34
C VAL A 113 -9.35 -15.11 -4.05
N GLN A 114 -9.25 -14.76 -5.32
CA GLN A 114 -8.07 -14.91 -6.16
C GLN A 114 -7.29 -13.60 -6.13
N VAL A 115 -6.01 -13.65 -5.76
CA VAL A 115 -5.19 -12.45 -5.55
C VAL A 115 -3.93 -12.53 -6.40
N THR A 116 -3.63 -11.45 -7.12
CA THR A 116 -2.35 -11.21 -7.80
C THR A 116 -1.70 -9.95 -7.23
N LEU A 117 -0.39 -10.04 -6.94
CA LEU A 117 0.41 -8.92 -6.43
C LEU A 117 1.60 -8.64 -7.34
N SER A 118 1.76 -7.37 -7.69
CA SER A 118 2.91 -6.82 -8.42
C SER A 118 2.97 -5.30 -8.17
N SER A 119 4.15 -4.71 -8.20
CA SER A 119 4.33 -3.27 -8.05
C SER A 119 4.49 -2.61 -9.44
N HIS A 120 3.49 -1.81 -9.84
CA HIS A 120 3.45 -1.18 -11.17
C HIS A 120 4.57 -0.18 -11.42
N ASP A 121 4.96 0.60 -10.41
CA ASP A 121 5.98 1.65 -10.49
C ASP A 121 7.40 1.10 -10.71
N VAL A 122 7.65 -0.14 -10.32
CA VAL A 122 8.93 -0.85 -10.58
C VAL A 122 8.81 -1.98 -11.60
N ASN A 123 7.63 -2.10 -12.24
CA ASN A 123 7.32 -3.13 -13.23
C ASN A 123 7.73 -4.55 -12.75
N GLY A 124 7.27 -4.93 -11.56
CA GLY A 124 7.59 -6.23 -11.00
C GLY A 124 7.39 -6.36 -9.50
N LEU A 125 7.90 -7.45 -8.93
CA LEU A 125 7.82 -7.71 -7.50
C LEU A 125 8.72 -6.76 -6.71
N SER A 126 8.18 -6.18 -5.64
CA SER A 126 8.89 -5.37 -4.66
C SER A 126 8.67 -5.91 -3.24
N THR A 127 9.30 -5.27 -2.24
CA THR A 127 9.06 -5.62 -0.85
C THR A 127 7.63 -5.35 -0.37
N ARG A 128 6.89 -4.45 -1.06
CA ARG A 128 5.48 -4.18 -0.73
C ARG A 128 4.59 -5.38 -1.04
N ASP A 129 4.85 -6.06 -2.16
CA ASP A 129 4.14 -7.28 -2.55
C ASP A 129 4.33 -8.38 -1.49
N VAL A 130 5.57 -8.60 -1.06
CA VAL A 130 5.91 -9.57 -0.01
C VAL A 130 5.20 -9.23 1.30
N GLN A 131 5.25 -7.96 1.72
CA GLN A 131 4.63 -7.52 2.98
C GLN A 131 3.11 -7.68 2.96
N LEU A 132 2.46 -7.35 1.83
CA LEU A 132 1.02 -7.49 1.69
C LEU A 132 0.61 -8.97 1.62
N ALA A 133 1.36 -9.80 0.91
CA ALA A 133 1.16 -11.25 0.86
C ALA A 133 1.25 -11.90 2.25
N SER A 134 2.31 -11.59 3.02
CA SER A 134 2.48 -12.11 4.38
C SER A 134 1.37 -11.64 5.34
N PHE A 135 0.88 -10.41 5.14
CA PHE A 135 -0.27 -9.92 5.90
C PHE A 135 -1.55 -10.69 5.55
N MET A 136 -1.82 -10.90 4.26
CA MET A 136 -2.97 -11.69 3.80
C MET A 136 -2.94 -13.10 4.40
N ASP A 137 -1.78 -13.76 4.42
CA ASP A 137 -1.64 -15.09 5.03
C ASP A 137 -1.96 -15.08 6.53
N THR A 138 -1.52 -14.05 7.25
CA THR A 138 -1.86 -13.87 8.67
C THR A 138 -3.36 -13.72 8.90
N VAL A 139 -4.02 -12.88 8.09
CA VAL A 139 -5.48 -12.64 8.18
C VAL A 139 -6.27 -13.88 7.77
N ALA A 140 -5.85 -14.56 6.70
CA ALA A 140 -6.52 -15.78 6.25
C ALA A 140 -6.45 -16.87 7.32
N LYS A 141 -5.28 -17.06 7.96
CA LYS A 141 -5.09 -18.02 9.05
C LYS A 141 -5.98 -17.76 10.27
N SER A 142 -6.30 -16.50 10.56
CA SER A 142 -7.20 -16.17 11.70
C SER A 142 -8.68 -16.36 11.39
N LEU A 143 -9.06 -16.43 10.10
CA LEU A 143 -10.44 -16.56 9.65
C LEU A 143 -10.81 -17.98 9.21
N ILE A 144 -9.83 -18.79 8.82
CA ILE A 144 -10.00 -20.20 8.46
C ILE A 144 -9.86 -21.03 9.74
N PRO A 145 -10.92 -21.75 10.19
CA PRO A 145 -10.82 -22.63 11.34
C PRO A 145 -9.74 -23.69 11.09
N THR A 146 -8.80 -23.87 12.01
CA THR A 146 -7.95 -25.06 12.02
C THR A 146 -8.84 -26.24 12.39
N LYS A 147 -8.86 -27.28 11.56
CA LYS A 147 -9.35 -28.59 12.00
C LYS A 147 -8.30 -29.12 12.97
N ASP A 148 -8.53 -28.93 14.25
CA ASP A 148 -7.87 -29.70 15.30
C ASP A 148 -8.35 -31.16 15.28
#